data_AF-A0A2E8LFN2-F1
#
_entry.id   AF-A0A2E8LFN2-F1
#
_cell.length_a   1.000
_cell.length_b   1.000
_cell.length_c   1.000
_cell.angle_alpha   90.00
_cell.angle_beta   90.00
_cell.angle_gamma   90.00
#
_symmetry.space_group_name_H-M   'P 1'
#
loop_
_entity.id
_entity.type
_entity.pdbx_description
1 polymer ?
#
loop_
_entity_poly.entity_id
_entity_poly.type
_entity_poly.pdbx_seq_one_letter_code
_entity_poly.pdbx_strand_id
1 'polypeptide(L)' 'MDGGAVVDVLLAHPKLMQRPVAVLGDRAVIARPSELVLELLD' A
#
# COMPACT_ATOMS: atom_id res chain seq x y z
N MET A 1 13.85 3.30 -13.01
CA MET A 1 12.43 3.51 -13.32
C MET A 1 11.95 4.63 -12.42
N ASP A 2 11.23 5.61 -12.96
CA ASP A 2 10.70 6.72 -12.17
C ASP A 2 9.51 6.26 -11.33
N GLY A 3 9.44 6.68 -10.06
CA GLY A 3 8.33 6.33 -9.17
C GLY A 3 7.00 6.90 -9.66
N GLY A 4 7.02 8.09 -10.28
CA GLY A 4 5.83 8.71 -10.88
C GLY A 4 5.22 7.83 -11.98
N ALA A 5 6.06 7.33 -12.88
CA ALA A 5 5.62 6.42 -13.95
C ALA A 5 4.97 5.12 -13.40
N VAL A 6 5.41 4.62 -12.24
CA VAL A 6 4.78 3.46 -11.59
C VAL A 6 3.42 3.84 -11.00
N VAL A 7 3.30 5.01 -10.37
CA VAL A 7 2.03 5.51 -9.84
C VAL A 7 0.98 5.64 -10.96
N ASP A 8 1.35 6.20 -12.11
CA ASP A 8 0.44 6.34 -13.25
C ASP A 8 -0.10 4.99 -13.73
N VAL A 9 0.75 3.96 -13.78
CA VAL A 9 0.35 2.58 -14.12
C VAL A 9 -0.60 2.00 -13.08
N LEU A 10 -0.32 2.20 -11.78
CA LEU A 10 -1.18 1.71 -10.70
C LEU A 10 -2.54 2.41 -10.68
N LEU A 11 -2.59 3.69 -11.04
CA LEU A 11 -3.83 4.46 -11.23
C LEU A 11 -4.63 3.96 -12.45
N ALA A 12 -3.95 3.68 -13.57
CA ALA A 12 -4.58 3.13 -14.77
C ALA A 12 -5.07 1.68 -14.58
N HIS A 13 -4.40 0.91 -13.72
CA HIS A 13 -4.69 -0.49 -13.45
C HIS A 13 -4.77 -0.79 -11.94
N PRO A 14 -5.83 -0.36 -11.23
CA PRO A 14 -5.94 -0.48 -9.77
C PRO A 14 -5.84 -1.91 -9.23
N LYS A 15 -6.10 -2.92 -10.08
CA LYS A 15 -5.98 -4.32 -9.71
C LYS A 15 -4.53 -4.74 -9.37
N LEU A 16 -3.53 -4.04 -9.93
CA LEU A 16 -2.10 -4.33 -9.70
C LEU A 16 -1.62 -3.89 -8.32
N MET A 17 -2.33 -2.96 -7.67
CA MET A 17 -2.00 -2.53 -6.30
C MET A 17 -2.04 -3.71 -5.33
N GLN A 18 -0.93 -3.90 -4.62
CA GLN A 18 -0.83 -4.84 -3.51
C GLN A 18 -1.83 -4.44 -2.42
N ARG A 19 -2.59 -5.42 -1.96
CA ARG A 19 -3.66 -5.29 -0.95
C ARG A 19 -3.63 -6.53 -0.08
N PRO A 20 -4.05 -6.51 1.20
CA PRO A 20 -4.67 -5.38 1.87
C PRO A 20 -3.66 -4.28 2.21
N VAL A 21 -4.14 -3.02 2.17
CA VAL A 21 -3.41 -1.85 2.66
C VAL A 21 -4.17 -1.37 3.89
N ALA A 22 -3.49 -1.22 5.01
CA ALA A 22 -4.04 -0.64 6.23
C ALA A 22 -3.51 0.79 6.41
N VAL A 23 -4.34 1.68 6.95
CA VAL A 23 -4.02 3.10 7.14
C VAL A 23 -4.45 3.52 8.55
N LEU A 24 -3.55 4.17 9.29
CA LEU A 24 -3.83 4.79 10.59
C LEU A 24 -3.21 6.19 10.62
N GLY A 25 -4.04 7.23 10.58
CA GLY A 25 -3.57 8.61 10.52
C GLY A 25 -2.73 8.87 9.27
N ASP A 26 -1.47 9.27 9.47
CA ASP A 26 -0.47 9.54 8.44
C ASP A 26 0.39 8.31 8.08
N ARG A 27 0.13 7.15 8.72
CA ARG A 27 0.86 5.89 8.48
C ARG A 27 0.04 4.92 7.65
N ALA A 28 0.72 4.13 6.80
CA ALA A 28 0.12 3.06 6.02
C ALA A 28 1.10 1.88 5.84
N VAL A 29 0.56 0.67 5.75
CA VAL A 29 1.34 -0.57 5.52
C VAL A 29 0.63 -1.48 4.53
N ILE A 30 1.40 -2.20 3.71
CA ILE A 30 0.89 -3.32 2.90
C ILE A 30 0.84 -4.54 3.83
N ALA A 31 -0.34 -4.89 4.31
CA ALA A 31 -0.55 -5.94 5.30
C ALA A 31 -0.51 -7.34 4.67
N ARG A 32 0.66 -7.70 4.14
CA ARG A 32 0.98 -9.01 3.58
C ARG A 32 2.22 -9.60 4.28
N PRO A 33 2.03 -10.48 5.30
CA PRO A 33 0.76 -11.08 5.75
C PRO A 33 -0.09 -10.12 6.61
N SER A 34 -1.33 -10.50 6.94
CA SER A 34 -2.31 -9.60 7.56
C SER A 34 -1.88 -9.03 8.91
N GLU A 35 -0.98 -9.70 9.62
CA GLU A 35 -0.52 -9.36 10.96
C GLU A 35 0.36 -8.10 10.95
N LEU A 36 0.92 -7.70 9.81
CA LEU A 36 1.70 -6.46 9.67
C LEU A 36 0.88 -5.19 9.97
N VAL A 37 -0.47 -5.28 10.02
CA VAL A 37 -1.31 -4.18 10.50
C VAL A 37 -0.95 -3.76 11.92
N LEU A 38 -0.40 -4.65 12.74
CA LEU A 38 -0.03 -4.36 14.13
C LEU A 38 1.11 -3.34 14.21
N GLU A 39 1.95 -3.22 13.18
CA GLU A 39 3.01 -2.21 13.09
C GLU A 39 2.44 -0.77 13.09
N LEU A 40 1.16 -0.60 12.76
CA LEU A 40 0.49 0.69 12.84
C LEU A 40 0.09 1.08 14.27
N LEU A 41 0.18 0.20 15.26
CA LEU A 41 -0.32 0.43 16.62
C LEU A 41 0.77 0.86 17.62
N ASP A 42 2.04 0.73 17.24
CA ASP A 42 3.19 1.22 18.01
C ASP A 42 3.36 2.75 17.91
#